data_AF-A0A7W0WCT5-F1
#
_entry.id   AF-A0A7W0WCT5-F1
#
_cell.length_a   1.000
_cell.length_b   1.000
_cell.length_c   1.000
_cell.angle_alpha   90.00
_cell.angle_beta   90.00
_cell.angle_gamma   90.00
#
_symmetry.space_group_name_H-M   'P 1'
#
loop_
_entity.id
_entity.type
_entity.pdbx_description
1 polymer ?
#
loop_
_entity_poly.entity_id
_entity_poly.type
_entity_poly.pdbx_seq_one_letter_code
_entity_poly.pdbx_strand_id
1 'polypeptide(L)'
;VVENMTGEMFGSGGGMKLADELGVPLLGIVPLDTALRAAGDLGVPVVEADPESESARAIVAIAESLATSRQAAIRKPLTILS
;
A
#
# COMPACT_ATOMS: atom_id res chain seq x y z
N VAL A 1 -5.49 -8.10 1.14
CA VAL A 1 -4.61 -8.07 -0.05
C VAL A 1 -4.40 -6.62 -0.46
N VAL A 2 -3.24 -6.26 -0.99
CA VAL A 2 -2.99 -4.96 -1.64
C VAL A 2 -2.52 -5.25 -3.06
N GLU A 3 -3.05 -4.53 -4.04
CA GLU A 3 -2.52 -4.58 -5.40
C GLU A 3 -1.52 -3.44 -5.60
N ASN A 4 -0.32 -3.76 -6.05
CA ASN A 4 0.76 -2.79 -6.19
C ASN A 4 1.06 -2.50 -7.67
N MET A 5 1.40 -1.25 -7.99
CA MET A 5 1.86 -0.78 -9.31
C MET A 5 0.90 -1.09 -10.45
N THR A 6 -0.37 -0.71 -10.31
CA THR A 6 -1.36 -0.87 -11.39
C THR A 6 -1.22 0.21 -12.46
N GLY A 7 -1.56 -0.13 -13.71
CA GLY A 7 -1.56 0.81 -14.84
C GLY A 7 -1.57 0.08 -16.19
N GLU A 8 -1.75 0.82 -17.29
CA GLU A 8 -1.89 0.23 -18.64
C GLU A 8 -0.74 -0.73 -19.02
N MET A 9 0.49 -0.42 -18.60
CA MET A 9 1.67 -1.24 -18.91
C MET A 9 1.88 -2.44 -17.98
N PHE A 10 1.30 -2.41 -16.77
CA PHE A 10 1.52 -3.43 -15.74
C PHE A 10 0.27 -4.26 -15.43
N GLY A 11 -0.88 -3.88 -16.01
CA GLY A 11 -2.16 -4.53 -15.81
C GLY A 11 -2.86 -4.10 -14.52
N SER A 12 -4.00 -4.74 -14.27
CA SER A 12 -4.85 -4.52 -13.11
C SER A 12 -5.74 -5.73 -12.83
N GLY A 13 -6.20 -5.87 -11.59
CA GLY A 13 -7.20 -6.86 -11.15
C GLY A 13 -6.61 -8.13 -10.54
N GLY A 14 -5.29 -8.27 -10.51
CA GLY A 14 -4.63 -9.44 -9.92
C GLY A 14 -4.82 -9.52 -8.40
N GLY A 15 -4.84 -8.36 -7.73
CA GLY A 15 -5.07 -8.27 -6.30
C GLY A 15 -6.51 -8.59 -5.92
N MET A 16 -7.49 -8.14 -6.72
CA MET A 16 -8.89 -8.52 -6.52
C MET A 16 -9.07 -10.03 -6.68
N LYS A 17 -8.53 -10.61 -7.75
CA LYS A 17 -8.60 -12.05 -7.98
C LYS A 17 -8.03 -12.85 -6.79
N LEU A 18 -6.87 -12.45 -6.28
CA LEU A 18 -6.25 -13.11 -5.13
C LEU A 18 -7.06 -12.91 -3.84
N ALA A 19 -7.63 -11.72 -3.64
CA ALA A 19 -8.50 -11.42 -2.49
C ALA A 19 -9.71 -12.37 -2.47
N ASP A 20 -10.36 -12.56 -3.62
CA ASP A 20 -11.49 -13.47 -3.79
C ASP A 20 -11.08 -14.94 -3.55
N GLU A 21 -9.95 -15.38 -4.12
CA GLU A 21 -9.43 -16.74 -3.94
C GLU A 21 -9.13 -17.08 -2.47
N LEU A 22 -8.65 -16.10 -1.71
CA LEU A 22 -8.29 -16.27 -0.29
C LEU A 22 -9.46 -15.97 0.67
N GLY A 23 -10.59 -15.44 0.18
CA GLY A 23 -11.70 -15.01 1.01
C GLY A 23 -11.35 -13.88 1.99
N VAL A 24 -10.44 -12.98 1.59
CA VAL A 24 -9.98 -11.84 2.41
C VAL A 24 -10.22 -10.52 1.67
N PRO A 25 -10.33 -9.37 2.36
CA PRO A 25 -10.57 -8.10 1.67
C PRO A 25 -9.38 -7.63 0.84
N LEU A 26 -9.66 -7.00 -0.30
CA LEU A 26 -8.74 -6.07 -0.96
C LEU A 26 -8.73 -4.77 -0.16
N LEU A 27 -7.58 -4.41 0.40
CA LEU A 27 -7.39 -3.23 1.24
C LEU A 27 -7.16 -1.96 0.42
N GLY A 28 -6.69 -2.11 -0.82
CA GLY A 28 -6.49 -0.99 -1.73
C GLY A 28 -5.57 -1.35 -2.88
N ILE A 29 -5.39 -0.37 -3.75
CA ILE A 29 -4.60 -0.44 -4.97
C ILE A 29 -3.63 0.74 -4.97
N VAL A 30 -2.34 0.47 -5.17
CA VAL A 30 -1.31 1.51 -5.35
C VAL A 30 -1.03 1.63 -6.85
N PRO A 31 -1.23 2.81 -7.47
CA PRO A 31 -0.97 3.00 -8.89
C PRO A 31 0.53 3.03 -9.18
N LEU A 32 0.90 2.79 -10.44
CA LEU A 32 2.23 3.11 -10.92
C LEU A 32 2.39 4.64 -10.96
N ASP A 33 3.23 5.16 -10.07
CA ASP A 33 3.41 6.60 -9.89
C ASP A 33 4.91 6.96 -9.89
N THR A 34 5.26 7.97 -10.69
CA THR A 34 6.62 8.48 -10.79
C THR A 34 7.11 9.11 -9.49
N ALA A 35 6.22 9.74 -8.72
CA ALA A 35 6.56 10.35 -7.43
C ALA A 35 6.99 9.27 -6.42
N LEU A 36 6.23 8.18 -6.33
CA LEU A 36 6.58 7.02 -5.50
C LEU A 36 7.93 6.41 -5.86
N ARG A 37 8.17 6.21 -7.17
CA ARG A 37 9.46 5.67 -7.66
C ARG A 37 10.62 6.58 -7.27
N ALA A 38 10.50 7.88 -7.54
CA ALA A 38 11.57 8.85 -7.26
C ALA A 38 11.84 8.99 -5.75
N ALA A 39 10.79 9.05 -4.93
CA ALA A 39 10.91 9.10 -3.48
C ALA A 39 11.59 7.83 -2.93
N GLY A 40 11.22 6.65 -3.47
CA GLY A 40 11.86 5.37 -3.16
C GLY A 40 13.35 5.34 -3.47
N ASP A 41 13.77 5.82 -4.65
CA ASP A 41 15.19 5.93 -5.04
C ASP A 41 15.98 6.83 -4.07
N LEU A 42 15.34 7.87 -3.54
CA LEU A 42 15.93 8.80 -2.57
C LEU A 42 15.89 8.28 -1.12
N GLY A 43 15.19 7.18 -0.86
CA GLY A 43 14.99 6.66 0.49
C GLY A 43 14.05 7.52 1.35
N VAL A 44 13.20 8.34 0.73
CA VAL A 44 12.22 9.19 1.43
C VAL A 44 10.82 8.64 1.19
N PRO A 45 9.96 8.49 2.22
CA PRO A 45 8.58 8.05 2.02
C PRO A 45 7.80 9.02 1.13
N VAL A 46 7.06 8.51 0.13
CA VAL A 46 6.26 9.36 -0.76
C VAL A 46 5.18 10.15 -0.01
N VAL A 47 4.65 9.58 1.08
CA VAL A 47 3.67 10.24 1.97
C VAL A 47 4.23 11.46 2.68
N GLU A 48 5.56 11.60 2.74
CA GLU A 48 6.26 12.78 3.25
C GLU A 48 6.73 13.69 2.12
N ALA A 49 7.30 13.11 1.05
CA ALA A 49 7.87 13.86 -0.07
C ALA A 49 6.81 14.52 -0.98
N ASP A 50 5.68 13.83 -1.23
CA ASP A 50 4.57 14.32 -2.04
C ASP A 50 3.23 13.73 -1.54
N PRO A 51 2.64 14.30 -0.47
CA PRO A 51 1.41 13.81 0.15
C PRO A 51 0.18 13.82 -0.77
N GLU A 52 0.19 14.64 -1.82
CA GLU A 52 -0.93 14.81 -2.73
C GLU A 52 -0.87 13.88 -3.94
N SER A 53 0.25 13.17 -4.12
CA SER A 53 0.39 12.13 -5.13
C SER A 53 -0.64 11.01 -4.96
N GLU A 54 -1.01 10.38 -6.07
CA GLU A 54 -2.03 9.33 -6.07
C GLU A 54 -1.58 8.13 -5.22
N SER A 55 -0.30 7.79 -5.31
CA SER A 55 0.31 6.73 -4.50
C SER A 55 0.35 7.05 -3.01
N ALA A 56 0.65 8.29 -2.61
CA ALA A 56 0.62 8.70 -1.21
C ALA A 56 -0.79 8.56 -0.61
N ARG A 57 -1.80 9.10 -1.30
CA ARG A 57 -3.21 8.99 -0.87
C ARG A 57 -3.67 7.54 -0.78
N ALA A 58 -3.29 6.69 -1.75
CA ALA A 58 -3.61 5.26 -1.72
C ALA A 58 -2.97 4.55 -0.51
N ILE A 59 -1.71 4.81 -0.22
CA ILE A 59 -1.00 4.22 0.93
C ILE A 59 -1.66 4.65 2.24
N VAL A 60 -2.01 5.92 2.39
CA VAL A 60 -2.72 6.43 3.59
C VAL A 60 -4.07 5.74 3.75
N ALA A 61 -4.88 5.65 2.69
CA ALA A 61 -6.18 4.98 2.74
C ALA A 61 -6.06 3.48 3.13
N ILE A 62 -5.05 2.79 2.62
CA ILE A 62 -4.76 1.39 3.02
C ILE A 62 -4.42 1.31 4.51
N ALA A 63 -3.58 2.22 5.02
CA ALA A 63 -3.22 2.26 6.43
C ALA A 63 -4.43 2.54 7.34
N GLU A 64 -5.33 3.43 6.93
CA GLU A 64 -6.59 3.70 7.64
C GLU A 64 -7.52 2.48 7.65
N SER A 65 -7.66 1.79 6.51
CA SER A 65 -8.41 0.53 6.44
C SER A 65 -7.82 -0.54 7.36
N LEU A 66 -6.50 -0.62 7.45
CA LEU A 66 -5.83 -1.57 8.34
C LEU A 66 -6.09 -1.26 9.81
N ALA A 67 -6.01 0.03 10.20
CA ALA A 67 -6.23 0.48 11.57
C ALA A 67 -7.65 0.17 12.07
N THR A 68 -8.65 0.20 11.18
CA THR A 68 -10.04 -0.15 11.47
C THR A 68 -10.28 -1.66 11.45
N SER A 69 -9.56 -2.41 10.61
CA SER A 69 -9.62 -3.88 10.56
C SER A 69 -8.89 -4.53 11.73
N ARG A 70 -9.56 -4.67 12.88
CA ARG A 70 -9.03 -5.46 14.01
C ARG A 70 -9.08 -6.96 13.70
N GLN A 71 -8.00 -7.52 13.15
CA GLN A 71 -7.64 -8.92 13.46
C GLN A 71 -6.77 -8.92 14.73
N ALA A 72 -6.98 -9.91 15.61
CA ALA A 72 -6.25 -10.04 16.87
C ALA A 72 -4.73 -10.06 16.59
N ALA A 73 -4.06 -8.93 16.82
CA ALA A 73 -2.65 -8.79 16.51
C ALA A 73 -1.81 -9.51 17.58
N ILE A 74 -1.09 -10.55 17.17
CA ILE A 74 0.12 -10.97 17.86
C ILE A 74 1.09 -9.79 17.78
N ARG A 75 1.23 -9.04 18.88
CA ARG A 75 2.14 -7.91 18.97
C ARG A 75 3.53 -8.43 19.32
N LYS A 76 4.38 -8.67 18.32
CA LYS A 76 5.82 -8.75 18.56
C LYS A 76 6.36 -7.32 18.50
N PRO A 77 6.95 -6.78 19.57
CA PRO A 77 7.53 -5.44 19.53
C PRO A 77 8.62 -5.39 18.46
N LEU A 78 8.57 -4.37 17.59
CA LEU A 78 9.67 -4.05 16.69
C LEU A 78 10.71 -3.28 17.51
N THR A 79 11.85 -3.89 17.77
CA THR A 79 12.99 -3.18 18.33
C THR A 79 13.55 -2.27 17.24
N ILE A 80 13.27 -0.97 17.30
CA ILE A 80 13.98 0.00 16.46
C ILE A 80 15.37 0.14 17.06
N LEU A 81 16.38 -0.33 16.34
CA LEU A 81 17.77 -0.03 16.66
C LEU A 81 18.03 1.41 16.19
N SER A 82 18.14 2.31 17.16
CA SER A 82 18.65 3.68 16.96
C SER A 82 20.15 3.68 16.73
#